data_AF-D6MK99-F1
#
_entry.id   AF-D6MK99-F1
#
_cell.length_a   1.000
_cell.length_b   1.000
_cell.length_c   1.000
_cell.angle_alpha   90.00
_cell.angle_beta   90.00
_cell.angle_gamma   90.00
#
_symmetry.space_group_name_H-M   'P 1'
#
loop_
_entity.id
_entity.type
_entity.pdbx_description
1 polymer ?
#
loop_
_entity_poly.entity_id
_entity_poly.type
_entity_poly.pdbx_seq_one_letter_code
_entity_poly.pdbx_strand_id
1 'polypeptide(L)'
;MEHVVISKGADEQIELPAGFRFHPTDEELITHYLSKKVLDCSFNAIAIGEVDLNKCEPWELPWRATMGEKEWYFFCVRDRKYPTGLRTNRATEAGYWKATGKDKDIFRGKILVGMKKTLVFYGG
;
A
#
# COMPACT_ATOMS: atom_id res chain seq x y z
N MET A 1 27.43 10.06 4.29
CA MET A 1 26.15 9.96 5.02
C MET A 1 25.11 10.46 4.04
N GLU A 2 24.35 9.55 3.43
CA GLU A 2 23.65 9.81 2.18
C GLU A 2 22.25 10.37 2.46
N HIS A 3 21.91 11.47 1.79
CA HIS A 3 20.56 12.02 1.77
C HIS A 3 19.67 11.13 0.91
N VAL A 4 18.43 10.91 1.34
CA VAL A 4 17.45 10.18 0.53
C VAL A 4 16.85 11.17 -0.48
N VAL A 5 17.21 11.01 -1.75
CA VAL A 5 16.68 11.81 -2.85
C VAL A 5 15.50 11.06 -3.45
N ILE A 6 14.33 11.69 -3.51
CA ILE A 6 13.14 11.12 -4.13
C ILE A 6 12.83 11.91 -5.40
N SER A 7 12.79 11.23 -6.54
CA SER A 7 12.50 11.86 -7.84
C SER A 7 11.01 11.82 -8.16
N LYS A 8 10.44 13.00 -8.42
CA LYS A 8 9.08 13.17 -8.95
C LYS A 8 9.14 13.37 -10.46
N GLY A 9 8.13 12.92 -11.19
CA GLY A 9 7.86 13.43 -12.53
C GLY A 9 7.55 14.93 -12.45
N ALA A 10 8.34 15.73 -13.17
CA ALA A 10 8.43 17.19 -13.13
C ALA A 10 8.96 17.80 -11.80
N ASP A 11 10.30 17.85 -11.70
CA ASP A 11 11.11 18.92 -11.09
C ASP A 11 10.91 19.35 -9.63
N GLU A 12 10.45 18.46 -8.74
CA GLU A 12 10.59 18.65 -7.29
C GLU A 12 11.43 17.53 -6.68
N GLN A 13 12.73 17.79 -6.48
CA GLN A 13 13.59 16.95 -5.65
C GLN A 13 13.34 17.30 -4.19
N ILE A 14 12.75 16.37 -3.43
CA ILE A 14 12.58 16.55 -1.99
C ILE A 14 13.79 15.89 -1.32
N GLU A 15 14.71 16.73 -0.84
CA GLU A 15 15.80 16.28 0.03
C GLU A 15 15.28 16.16 1.46
N LEU A 16 15.27 14.93 1.98
CA LEU A 16 14.87 14.67 3.35
C LEU A 16 16.12 14.53 4.25
N PRO A 17 16.08 15.02 5.50
CA PRO A 17 17.17 14.81 6.45
C PRO A 17 17.46 13.32 6.65
N ALA A 18 18.72 13.00 6.93
CA ALA A 18 19.12 11.63 7.24
C ALA A 18 18.29 11.08 8.41
N GLY A 19 17.79 9.85 8.25
CA GLY A 19 16.94 9.17 9.23
C GLY A 19 15.45 9.48 9.10
N PHE A 20 15.04 10.42 8.25
CA PHE A 20 13.64 10.57 7.90
C PHE A 20 13.15 9.32 7.17
N ARG A 21 12.03 8.76 7.61
CA ARG A 21 11.41 7.57 7.01
C ARG A 21 9.91 7.77 6.91
N PHE A 22 9.34 7.20 5.86
CA PHE A 22 7.91 7.05 5.78
C PHE A 22 7.44 5.96 6.74
N HIS A 23 6.90 6.37 7.88
CA HIS A 23 6.40 5.48 8.93
C HIS A 23 5.03 5.94 9.43
N PRO A 24 4.00 5.98 8.56
CA PRO A 24 2.68 6.45 8.93
C PRO A 24 1.98 5.47 9.88
N THR A 25 1.14 6.01 10.76
CA THR A 25 0.20 5.23 11.54
C THR A 25 -0.93 4.65 10.67
N ASP A 26 -1.62 3.63 11.19
CA ASP A 26 -2.79 3.05 10.54
C ASP A 26 -3.87 4.11 10.22
N GLU A 27 -4.05 5.10 11.11
CA GLU A 27 -5.00 6.19 10.89
C GLU A 27 -4.55 7.12 9.75
N GLU A 28 -3.27 7.48 9.72
CA GLU A 28 -2.71 8.38 8.70
C GLU A 28 -2.78 7.75 7.31
N LEU A 29 -2.46 6.46 7.19
CA LEU A 29 -2.61 5.69 5.95
C LEU A 29 -4.02 5.79 5.37
N ILE A 30 -5.04 5.69 6.21
CA ILE A 30 -6.42 5.82 5.74
C ILE A 30 -6.71 7.28 5.39
N THR A 31 -6.56 8.16 6.37
CA THR A 31 -7.18 9.48 6.32
C THR A 31 -6.45 10.46 5.42
N HIS A 32 -5.12 10.35 5.31
CA HIS A 32 -4.31 11.25 4.50
C HIS A 32 -3.94 10.68 3.13
N TYR A 33 -3.98 9.36 2.96
CA TYR A 33 -3.58 8.71 1.71
C TYR A 33 -4.74 7.99 1.03
N LEU A 34 -5.31 6.94 1.65
CA LEU A 34 -6.34 6.12 1.01
C LEU A 34 -7.62 6.91 0.72
N SER A 35 -8.13 7.69 1.68
CA SER A 35 -9.33 8.51 1.50
C SER A 35 -9.16 9.52 0.36
N LYS A 36 -7.97 10.13 0.23
CA LYS A 36 -7.68 11.04 -0.89
C LYS A 36 -7.66 10.30 -2.22
N LYS A 37 -7.02 9.13 -2.28
CA LYS A 37 -6.98 8.30 -3.49
C LYS A 37 -8.36 7.83 -3.96
N VAL A 38 -9.27 7.58 -3.01
CA VAL A 38 -10.65 7.19 -3.33
C VAL A 38 -11.47 8.37 -3.85
N LEU A 39 -11.28 9.56 -3.28
CA LEU A 39 -12.00 10.77 -3.69
C LEU A 39 -11.48 11.35 -5.01
N ASP A 40 -10.18 11.17 -5.28
CA ASP A 40 -9.50 11.66 -6.46
C ASP A 40 -8.59 10.56 -7.05
N CYS A 41 -8.98 10.02 -8.20
CA CYS A 41 -8.21 8.98 -8.88
C CYS A 41 -6.84 9.48 -9.38
N SER A 42 -6.68 10.79 -9.58
CA SER A 42 -5.43 11.43 -9.99
C SER A 42 -4.48 11.72 -8.82
N PHE A 43 -4.95 11.53 -7.57
CA PHE A 43 -4.10 11.66 -6.39
C PHE A 43 -2.91 10.72 -6.48
N ASN A 44 -1.72 11.28 -6.27
CA ASN A 44 -0.46 10.56 -6.21
C ASN A 44 0.25 10.90 -4.90
N ALA A 45 0.71 9.86 -4.20
CA ALA A 45 1.53 10.01 -3.01
C ALA A 45 2.94 9.49 -3.32
N ILE A 46 3.94 10.36 -3.17
CA ILE A 46 5.33 10.04 -3.49
C ILE A 46 5.82 8.76 -2.79
N ALA A 47 5.39 8.53 -1.55
CA ALA A 47 5.79 7.36 -0.76
C ALA A 47 4.96 6.08 -1.00
N ILE A 48 3.89 6.14 -1.80
CA ILE A 48 2.97 5.01 -2.02
C ILE A 48 2.81 4.77 -3.51
N GLY A 49 3.32 3.62 -3.99
CA GLY A 49 3.20 3.22 -5.39
C GLY A 49 1.80 2.67 -5.73
N GLU A 50 1.60 2.28 -6.99
CA GLU A 50 0.40 1.55 -7.42
C GLU A 50 0.79 0.16 -7.91
N VAL A 51 0.01 -0.86 -7.52
CA VAL A 51 0.27 -2.25 -7.92
C VAL A 51 -1.02 -3.05 -8.06
N ASP A 52 -1.02 -4.04 -8.96
CA ASP A 52 -2.04 -5.08 -9.01
C ASP A 52 -1.48 -6.35 -8.34
N LEU A 53 -1.90 -6.62 -7.11
CA LEU A 53 -1.41 -7.76 -6.34
C LEU A 53 -1.79 -9.13 -6.94
N ASN A 54 -2.65 -9.19 -7.96
CA ASN A 54 -2.95 -10.44 -8.67
C ASN A 54 -1.96 -10.72 -9.82
N LYS A 55 -1.17 -9.71 -10.22
CA LYS A 55 -0.23 -9.78 -11.36
C LYS A 55 1.21 -9.51 -10.93
N CYS A 56 1.46 -9.42 -9.63
CA CYS A 56 2.79 -9.14 -9.09
C CYS A 56 3.04 -10.07 -7.93
N GLU A 57 4.19 -10.74 -7.98
CA GLU A 57 4.65 -11.60 -6.91
C GLU A 57 5.23 -10.78 -5.75
N PRO A 58 5.17 -11.28 -4.51
CA PRO A 58 5.63 -10.52 -3.34
C PRO A 58 7.09 -10.10 -3.41
N TRP A 59 7.96 -10.90 -4.04
CA TRP A 59 9.38 -10.58 -4.21
C TRP A 59 9.64 -9.52 -5.30
N GLU A 60 8.67 -9.21 -6.15
CA GLU A 60 8.77 -8.10 -7.11
C GLU A 60 8.35 -6.76 -6.51
N LEU A 61 7.57 -6.76 -5.42
CA LEU A 61 7.05 -5.54 -4.80
C LEU A 61 8.15 -4.54 -4.42
N PRO A 62 9.28 -4.95 -3.79
CA PRO A 62 10.34 -4.01 -3.44
C PRO A 62 10.84 -3.18 -4.63
N TRP A 63 10.89 -3.76 -5.83
CA TRP A 63 11.40 -3.08 -7.04
C TRP A 63 10.37 -2.14 -7.67
N ARG A 64 9.10 -2.28 -7.30
CA ARG A 64 8.00 -1.42 -7.74
C ARG A 64 7.72 -0.29 -6.75
N ALA A 65 8.31 -0.34 -5.56
CA ALA A 65 8.11 0.67 -4.54
C ALA A 65 8.82 1.97 -4.92
N THR A 66 8.18 3.10 -4.61
CA THR A 66 8.77 4.44 -4.80
C THR A 66 9.63 4.86 -3.62
N MET A 67 9.41 4.27 -2.44
CA MET A 67 10.14 4.54 -1.21
C MET A 67 10.04 3.32 -0.26
N GLY A 68 11.02 3.18 0.63
CA GLY A 68 10.98 2.22 1.74
C GLY A 68 12.16 1.25 1.73
N GLU A 69 12.68 0.94 2.91
CA GLU A 69 13.81 0.00 3.08
C GLU A 69 13.33 -1.40 3.45
N LYS A 70 12.41 -1.49 4.41
CA LYS A 70 11.91 -2.76 4.99
C LYS A 70 10.42 -2.98 4.80
N GLU A 71 9.70 -1.89 4.57
CA GLU A 71 8.26 -1.85 4.39
C GLU A 71 7.98 -1.00 3.16
N TRP A 72 7.05 -1.45 2.34
CA TRP A 72 6.67 -0.79 1.10
C TRP A 72 5.16 -0.63 1.07
N TYR A 73 4.71 0.51 0.55
CA TYR A 73 3.30 0.89 0.56
C TYR A 73 2.80 1.01 -0.86
N PHE A 74 1.64 0.41 -1.12
CA PHE A 74 1.01 0.44 -2.42
C PHE A 74 -0.48 0.71 -2.30
N PHE A 75 -1.02 1.49 -3.22
CA PHE A 75 -2.42 1.41 -3.59
C PHE A 75 -2.62 0.17 -4.46
N CYS A 76 -3.60 -0.64 -4.09
CA CYS A 76 -3.99 -1.81 -4.85
C CYS A 76 -5.44 -1.68 -5.27
N VAL A 77 -5.71 -1.91 -6.55
CA VAL A 77 -7.08 -2.07 -7.03
C VAL A 77 -7.62 -3.38 -6.45
N ARG A 78 -8.75 -3.31 -5.74
CA ARG A 78 -9.43 -4.52 -5.26
C ARG A 78 -10.13 -5.20 -6.43
N ASP A 79 -9.48 -6.19 -7.01
CA ASP A 79 -10.13 -7.05 -8.00
C ASP A 79 -11.19 -7.96 -7.34
N ARG A 80 -12.34 -8.12 -7.99
CA ARG A 80 -13.39 -9.01 -7.54
C ARG A 80 -13.18 -10.37 -8.19
N LYS A 81 -13.07 -11.42 -7.39
CA LYS A 81 -12.98 -12.81 -7.87
C LYS A 81 -14.18 -13.20 -8.75
N TYR A 82 -15.34 -12.58 -8.52
CA TYR A 82 -16.54 -12.75 -9.33
C TYR A 82 -17.21 -11.39 -9.58
N PRO A 83 -17.79 -11.14 -10.75
CA PRO A 83 -18.46 -9.86 -11.06
C PRO A 83 -19.52 -9.46 -10.03
N THR A 84 -20.23 -10.44 -9.47
CA THR A 84 -21.34 -10.27 -8.52
C THR A 84 -20.94 -10.49 -7.05
N GLY A 85 -19.68 -10.86 -6.77
CA GLY A 85 -19.23 -11.26 -5.44
C GLY A 85 -18.37 -10.21 -4.73
N LEU A 86 -18.41 -10.21 -3.39
CA LEU A 86 -17.51 -9.40 -2.55
C LEU A 86 -16.14 -10.06 -2.33
N ARG A 87 -15.96 -11.30 -2.80
CA ARG A 87 -14.73 -12.06 -2.63
C ARG A 87 -13.65 -11.46 -3.52
N THR A 88 -12.57 -10.98 -2.92
CA THR A 88 -11.42 -10.43 -3.65
C THR A 88 -10.57 -11.57 -4.22
N ASN A 89 -10.09 -11.43 -5.46
CA ASN A 89 -9.07 -12.34 -5.99
C ASN A 89 -7.75 -12.08 -5.25
N ARG A 90 -7.01 -13.15 -4.98
CA ARG A 90 -5.80 -13.14 -4.16
C ARG A 90 -4.77 -14.16 -4.65
N ALA A 91 -5.00 -14.74 -5.82
CA ALA A 91 -4.05 -15.66 -6.44
C ALA A 91 -3.13 -14.87 -7.35
N THR A 92 -1.88 -15.30 -7.41
CA THR A 92 -0.88 -14.90 -8.41
C THR A 92 -0.52 -16.13 -9.25
N GLU A 93 0.48 -16.03 -10.11
CA GLU A 93 0.93 -17.17 -10.90
C GLU A 93 1.64 -18.20 -10.00
N ALA A 94 2.48 -17.73 -9.08
CA ALA A 94 3.31 -18.57 -8.22
C ALA A 94 2.69 -18.92 -6.87
N GLY A 95 1.47 -18.46 -6.56
CA GLY A 95 0.86 -18.73 -5.25
C GLY A 95 -0.41 -17.96 -4.94
N TYR A 96 -0.67 -17.75 -3.65
CA TYR A 96 -1.85 -17.01 -3.20
C TYR A 96 -1.69 -16.36 -1.82
N TRP A 97 -2.42 -15.25 -1.63
CA TRP A 97 -2.52 -14.53 -0.37
C TRP A 97 -3.69 -15.02 0.48
N LYS A 98 -3.40 -15.50 1.69
CA LYS A 98 -4.38 -15.96 2.67
C LYS A 98 -4.47 -14.97 3.83
N ALA A 99 -5.69 -14.62 4.23
CA ALA A 99 -5.89 -13.82 5.45
C ALA A 99 -5.41 -14.59 6.68
N THR A 100 -4.72 -13.90 7.59
CA THR A 100 -4.28 -14.44 8.87
C THR A 100 -4.58 -13.46 9.99
N GLY A 101 -4.81 -13.97 11.19
CA GLY A 101 -5.15 -13.17 12.37
C GLY A 101 -6.56 -12.56 12.31
N LYS A 102 -6.84 -11.72 13.32
CA LYS A 102 -8.10 -10.97 13.43
C LYS A 102 -7.95 -9.62 12.74
N ASP A 103 -9.00 -9.20 12.04
CA ASP A 103 -9.07 -7.84 11.49
C ASP A 103 -9.03 -6.81 12.61
N LYS A 104 -8.32 -5.71 12.35
CA LYS A 104 -8.16 -4.61 13.29
C LYS A 104 -8.97 -3.41 12.79
N ASP A 105 -9.90 -2.94 13.61
CA ASP A 105 -10.60 -1.68 13.37
C ASP A 105 -9.63 -0.50 13.58
N ILE A 106 -9.69 0.47 12.67
CA ILE A 106 -8.88 1.68 12.74
C ILE A 106 -9.81 2.87 12.99
N PHE A 107 -9.53 3.60 14.05
CA PHE A 107 -10.31 4.74 14.48
C PHE A 107 -9.51 6.04 14.37
N ARG A 108 -10.20 7.12 14.01
CA ARG A 108 -9.78 8.50 14.27
C ARG A 108 -10.58 9.01 15.47
N GLY A 109 -9.95 9.07 16.64
CA GLY A 109 -10.66 9.33 17.89
C GLY A 109 -11.73 8.27 18.15
N LYS A 110 -13.01 8.66 18.12
CA LYS A 110 -14.16 7.75 18.31
C LYS A 110 -14.83 7.30 17.00
N ILE A 111 -14.31 7.73 15.85
CA ILE A 111 -14.93 7.48 14.54
C ILE A 111 -14.18 6.34 13.85
N LEU A 112 -14.89 5.28 13.47
CA LEU A 112 -14.35 4.19 12.66
C LEU A 112 -14.02 4.73 11.26
N VAL A 113 -12.75 4.67 10.86
CA VAL A 113 -12.29 5.17 9.55
C VAL A 113 -11.89 4.05 8.59
N GLY A 114 -11.65 2.84 9.09
CA GLY A 114 -11.44 1.66 8.25
C GLY A 114 -11.02 0.42 9.02
N MET A 115 -10.51 -0.57 8.28
CA MET A 115 -10.07 -1.86 8.82
C MET A 115 -8.73 -2.26 8.22
N LYS A 116 -7.87 -2.88 9.03
CA LYS A 116 -6.61 -3.50 8.61
C LYS A 116 -6.74 -5.01 8.66
N LYS A 117 -6.37 -5.64 7.56
CA LYS A 117 -6.33 -7.10 7.41
C LYS A 117 -4.91 -7.53 7.11
N THR A 118 -4.43 -8.54 7.82
CA THR A 118 -3.12 -9.13 7.56
C THR A 118 -3.26 -10.33 6.63
N LEU A 119 -2.36 -10.44 5.66
CA LEU A 119 -2.31 -11.55 4.72
C LEU A 119 -0.90 -12.15 4.72
N VAL A 120 -0.83 -13.46 4.49
CA VAL A 120 0.42 -14.19 4.28
C VAL A 120 0.35 -14.81 2.89
N PHE A 121 1.44 -14.69 2.14
CA PHE A 121 1.60 -15.33 0.85
C PHE A 121 2.08 -16.77 1.03
N TYR A 122 1.48 -17.68 0.28
CA TYR A 122 1.90 -19.08 0.18
C TYR A 122 2.28 -19.35 -1.28
N GLY A 123 3.55 -19.69 -1.50
CA GLY A 123 4.03 -20.19 -2.79
C GLY A 123 3.48 -21.59 -3.05
N GLY A 124 3.17 -21.87 -4.32
CA GLY A 124 2.64 -23.14 -4.82
C GLY A 124 3.61 -23.86 -5.74
#